data_AF-A0A3D0SR36-F1
#
_entry.id   AF-A0A3D0SR36-F1
#
_cell.length_a   1.000
_cell.length_b   1.000
_cell.length_c   1.000
_cell.angle_alpha   90.00
_cell.angle_beta   90.00
_cell.angle_gamma   90.00
#
_symmetry.space_group_name_H-M   'P 1'
#
loop_
_entity.id
_entity.type
_entity.pdbx_description
1 polymer ?
#
loop_
_entity_poly.entity_id
_entity_poly.type
_entity_poly.pdbx_seq_one_letter_code
_entity_poly.pdbx_strand_id
1 'polypeptide(L)'
;PGYQSLLKSLKPSTRQRFIALRFDFPGPEHERAILTGETGCDATIAESLVQLACAFRALKEHDLDEVPSTRLLVYAAQLIHGGMDRVTACRVALV
;
A
#
# COMPACT_ATOMS: atom_id res chain seq x y z
N PRO A 1 -19.33 -6.90 -19.90
CA PRO A 1 -18.20 -6.66 -18.95
C PRO A 1 -18.60 -6.12 -17.55
N GLY A 2 -19.81 -5.56 -17.34
CA GLY A 2 -20.19 -4.93 -16.05
C GLY A 2 -20.92 -5.78 -15.01
N TYR A 3 -21.16 -7.08 -15.24
CA TYR A 3 -22.04 -7.89 -14.37
C TYR A 3 -21.33 -8.59 -13.20
N GLN A 4 -19.99 -8.65 -13.19
CA GLN A 4 -19.25 -9.43 -12.19
C GLN A 4 -19.01 -8.69 -10.86
N SER A 5 -18.97 -7.35 -10.83
CA SER A 5 -18.74 -6.61 -9.57
C SER A 5 -20.00 -6.53 -8.69
N LEU A 6 -21.19 -6.51 -9.30
CA LEU A 6 -22.46 -6.49 -8.57
C LEU A 6 -22.70 -7.78 -7.76
N LEU A 7 -22.21 -8.91 -8.25
CA LEU A 7 -22.41 -10.24 -7.65
C LEU A 7 -21.47 -10.54 -6.45
N LYS A 8 -20.39 -9.77 -6.26
CA LYS A 8 -19.44 -9.95 -5.14
C LYS A 8 -19.63 -8.94 -4.00
N SER A 9 -20.68 -8.12 -4.05
CA SER A 9 -21.00 -7.21 -2.96
C SER A 9 -21.83 -7.90 -1.87
N LEU A 10 -21.58 -7.58 -0.60
CA LEU A 10 -22.41 -8.08 0.50
C LEU A 10 -23.86 -7.64 0.28
N LYS A 11 -24.83 -8.56 0.43
CA LYS A 11 -26.26 -8.23 0.32
C LYS A 11 -26.62 -7.08 1.29
N PRO A 12 -27.55 -6.17 0.93
CA PRO A 12 -27.93 -5.06 1.80
C PRO A 12 -28.35 -5.49 3.21
N SER A 13 -29.11 -6.58 3.32
CA SER A 13 -29.55 -7.15 4.61
C SER A 13 -28.39 -7.64 5.48
N THR A 14 -27.26 -8.03 4.89
CA THR A 14 -26.03 -8.36 5.61
C THR A 14 -25.31 -7.08 6.02
N ARG A 15 -25.16 -6.09 5.13
CA ARG A 15 -24.47 -4.83 5.45
C ARG A 15 -25.14 -4.05 6.57
N GLN A 16 -26.48 -4.05 6.62
CA GLN A 16 -27.26 -3.33 7.64
C GLN A 16 -27.17 -3.95 9.05
N ARG A 17 -26.48 -5.08 9.21
CA ARG A 17 -26.26 -5.76 10.51
C ARG A 17 -24.88 -5.46 11.11
N PHE A 18 -24.06 -4.66 10.45
CA PHE A 18 -22.71 -4.32 10.90
C PHE A 18 -22.48 -2.81 10.90
N ILE A 19 -21.63 -2.35 11.81
CA ILE A 19 -21.04 -1.01 11.77
C ILE A 19 -19.84 -1.08 10.82
N ALA A 20 -19.70 -0.07 9.96
CA ALA A 20 -18.59 0.02 9.02
C ALA A 20 -17.58 1.08 9.48
N LEU A 21 -16.31 0.69 9.50
CA LEU A 21 -15.18 1.62 9.55
C LEU A 21 -14.49 1.57 8.20
N ARG A 22 -14.20 2.74 7.64
CA ARG A 22 -13.45 2.85 6.39
C ARG A 22 -11.99 3.10 6.74
N PHE A 23 -11.12 2.26 6.18
CA PHE A 23 -9.68 2.44 6.26
C PHE A 23 -9.19 2.94 4.91
N ASP A 24 -8.18 3.79 4.97
CA ASP A 24 -7.39 4.24 3.83
C ASP A 24 -5.90 4.08 4.19
N PHE A 25 -5.01 4.36 3.26
CA PHE A 25 -3.59 4.42 3.57
C PHE A 25 -3.33 5.46 4.67
N PRO A 26 -2.43 5.15 5.63
CA PRO A 26 -2.06 6.11 6.65
C PRO A 26 -1.41 7.34 6.04
N GLY A 27 -1.48 8.47 6.76
CA GLY A 27 -0.74 9.66 6.38
C GLY A 27 0.78 9.38 6.37
N PRO A 28 1.58 10.14 5.59
CA PRO A 28 3.00 9.84 5.38
C PRO A 28 3.80 9.64 6.67
N GLU A 29 3.54 10.44 7.70
CA GLU A 29 4.18 10.29 9.02
C GLU A 29 3.95 8.92 9.65
N HIS A 30 2.68 8.48 9.68
CA HIS A 30 2.31 7.19 10.25
C HIS A 30 2.80 6.05 9.37
N GLU A 31 2.76 6.19 8.04
CA GLU A 31 3.27 5.15 7.14
C GLU A 31 4.78 4.95 7.31
N ARG A 32 5.56 6.04 7.45
CA ARG A 32 6.99 5.96 7.77
C ARG A 32 7.24 5.27 9.10
N ALA A 33 6.48 5.63 10.13
CA ALA A 33 6.59 4.99 11.45
C ALA A 33 6.30 3.49 11.39
N ILE A 34 5.30 3.07 10.60
CA ILE A 34 5.00 1.66 10.34
C ILE A 34 6.20 0.97 9.68
N LEU A 35 6.77 1.54 8.61
CA LEU A 35 7.91 0.91 7.92
C LEU A 35 9.12 0.77 8.83
N THR A 36 9.48 1.83 9.56
CA THR A 36 10.61 1.79 10.48
C THR A 36 10.36 0.77 11.61
N GLY A 37 9.16 0.73 12.17
CA GLY A 37 8.81 -0.20 13.25
C GLY A 37 8.76 -1.67 12.82
N GLU A 38 8.22 -1.96 11.64
CA GLU A 38 8.04 -3.33 11.15
C GLU A 38 9.32 -3.92 10.53
N THR A 39 10.25 -3.07 10.07
CA THR A 39 11.41 -3.54 9.27
C THR A 39 12.76 -3.13 9.82
N GLY A 40 12.82 -2.13 10.71
CA GLY A 40 14.09 -1.57 11.17
C GLY A 40 14.88 -0.85 10.07
N CYS A 41 14.25 -0.52 8.92
CA CYS A 41 14.91 0.25 7.87
C CYS A 41 15.23 1.68 8.31
N ASP A 42 16.23 2.28 7.67
CA ASP A 42 16.59 3.68 7.94
C ASP A 42 15.42 4.64 7.62
N ALA A 43 15.34 5.74 8.38
CA ALA A 43 14.28 6.74 8.22
C ALA A 43 14.25 7.34 6.79
N THR A 44 15.41 7.51 6.15
CA THR A 44 15.49 8.02 4.78
C THR A 44 14.96 7.03 3.74
N ILE A 45 15.11 5.73 4.00
CA ILE A 45 14.53 4.66 3.16
C ILE A 45 13.01 4.67 3.32
N ALA A 46 12.50 4.70 4.56
CA ALA A 46 11.07 4.76 4.84
C ALA A 46 10.44 5.99 4.16
N GLU A 47 11.07 7.16 4.27
CA GLU A 47 10.61 8.38 3.60
C GLU A 47 10.56 8.24 2.08
N SER A 48 11.63 7.72 1.47
CA SER A 48 11.69 7.54 0.02
C SER A 48 10.60 6.59 -0.49
N LEU A 49 10.36 5.49 0.24
CA LEU A 49 9.33 4.49 -0.11
C LEU A 49 7.92 5.07 0.00
N VAL A 50 7.63 5.83 1.06
CA VAL A 50 6.34 6.49 1.24
C VAL A 50 6.10 7.55 0.17
N GLN A 51 7.11 8.38 -0.15
CA GLN A 51 7.01 9.35 -1.25
C GLN A 51 6.72 8.68 -2.59
N LEU A 52 7.40 7.56 -2.88
CA LEU A 52 7.16 6.77 -4.08
C LEU A 52 5.72 6.22 -4.12
N ALA A 53 5.23 5.65 -3.01
CA ALA A 53 3.85 5.17 -2.94
C ALA A 53 2.83 6.29 -3.10
N CYS A 54 3.06 7.47 -2.51
CA CYS A 54 2.20 8.63 -2.73
C CYS A 54 2.12 9.01 -4.21
N ALA A 55 3.25 9.00 -4.92
CA ALA A 55 3.27 9.25 -6.36
C ALA A 55 2.46 8.20 -7.15
N PHE A 56 2.64 6.90 -6.86
CA PHE A 56 1.83 5.85 -7.49
C PHE A 56 0.33 6.00 -7.17
N ARG A 57 -0.02 6.31 -5.92
CA ARG A 57 -1.42 6.45 -5.48
C ARG A 57 -2.09 7.67 -6.10
N ALA A 58 -1.35 8.74 -6.38
CA ALA A 58 -1.84 9.90 -7.12
C ALA A 58 -2.16 9.56 -8.59
N LEU A 59 -1.47 8.58 -9.18
CA LEU A 59 -1.72 8.11 -10.54
C LEU A 59 -2.93 7.17 -10.66
N LYS A 60 -3.59 6.82 -9.55
CA LYS A 60 -4.78 5.96 -9.57
C LYS A 60 -5.91 6.49 -10.46
N GLU A 61 -6.00 7.81 -10.61
CA GLU A 61 -7.00 8.45 -11.48
C GLU A 61 -6.68 8.35 -12.99
N HIS A 62 -5.53 7.77 -13.34
CA HIS A 62 -4.97 7.69 -14.69
C HIS A 62 -4.68 6.24 -15.14
N ASP A 63 -5.62 5.30 -14.93
CA ASP A 63 -5.57 3.89 -15.38
C ASP A 63 -4.61 2.94 -14.61
N LEU A 64 -4.27 3.25 -13.35
CA LEU A 64 -3.64 2.26 -12.45
C LEU A 64 -4.70 1.45 -11.71
N ASP A 65 -4.92 0.20 -12.15
CA ASP A 65 -5.86 -0.73 -11.53
C ASP A 65 -5.51 -1.06 -10.07
N GLU A 66 -4.21 -1.15 -9.75
CA GLU A 66 -3.70 -1.41 -8.42
C GLU A 66 -2.58 -0.42 -8.04
N VAL A 67 -2.62 0.08 -6.80
CA VAL A 67 -1.61 1.00 -6.25
C VAL A 67 -0.88 0.32 -5.09
N PRO A 68 0.39 0.65 -4.83
CA PRO A 68 1.18 -0.04 -3.83
C PRO A 68 0.58 0.16 -2.42
N SER A 69 0.28 -0.98 -1.79
CA SER A 69 -0.19 -1.01 -0.41
C SER A 69 0.96 -0.82 0.57
N THR A 70 0.65 -0.43 1.82
CA THR A 70 1.64 -0.37 2.90
C THR A 70 2.36 -1.70 3.11
N ARG A 71 1.72 -2.84 2.82
CA ARG A 71 2.37 -4.17 2.86
C ARG A 71 3.49 -4.30 1.82
N LEU A 72 3.27 -3.80 0.61
CA LEU A 72 4.30 -3.85 -0.43
C LEU A 72 5.48 -2.94 -0.09
N LEU A 73 5.21 -1.81 0.57
CA LEU A 73 6.28 -0.96 1.12
C LEU A 73 7.08 -1.67 2.22
N VAL A 74 6.43 -2.43 3.10
CA VAL A 74 7.12 -3.26 4.11
C VAL A 74 8.04 -4.27 3.42
N TYR A 75 7.59 -4.95 2.36
CA TYR A 75 8.45 -5.89 1.62
C TYR A 75 9.62 -5.19 0.94
N ALA A 76 9.41 -4.05 0.28
CA ALA A 76 10.49 -3.27 -0.29
C ALA A 76 11.52 -2.86 0.77
N ALA A 77 11.07 -2.37 1.93
CA ALA A 77 11.92 -2.00 3.05
C ALA A 77 12.70 -3.19 3.63
N GLN A 78 12.07 -4.36 3.78
CA GLN A 78 12.73 -5.60 4.23
C GLN A 78 13.81 -6.07 3.25
N LEU A 79 13.55 -6.03 1.95
CA LEU A 79 14.52 -6.39 0.92
C LEU A 79 15.74 -5.46 0.96
N ILE A 80 15.51 -4.15 1.05
CA ILE A 80 16.58 -3.15 1.15
C ILE A 80 17.37 -3.35 2.45
N HIS A 81 16.69 -3.55 3.58
CA HIS A 81 17.33 -3.80 4.87
C HIS A 81 18.19 -5.08 4.84
N GLY A 82 17.74 -6.11 4.11
CA GLY A 82 18.49 -7.34 3.84
C GLY A 82 19.68 -7.18 2.87
N GLY A 83 19.98 -5.96 2.41
CA GLY A 83 21.12 -5.66 1.55
C GLY A 83 20.83 -5.70 0.05
N MET A 84 19.57 -5.85 -0.37
CA MET A 84 19.20 -5.73 -1.78
C MET A 84 19.34 -4.28 -2.25
N ASP A 85 19.79 -4.10 -3.49
CA ASP A 85 19.77 -2.79 -4.14
C ASP A 85 18.36 -2.16 -4.13
N ARG A 86 18.30 -0.84 -3.90
CA ARG A 86 17.05 -0.09 -3.71
C ARG A 86 16.15 -0.16 -4.94
N VAL A 87 16.72 -0.02 -6.14
CA VAL A 87 15.93 -0.03 -7.38
C VAL A 87 15.39 -1.43 -7.63
N THR A 88 16.22 -2.44 -7.41
CA THR A 88 15.84 -3.86 -7.56
C THR A 88 14.73 -4.25 -6.58
N ALA A 89 14.87 -3.89 -5.30
CA ALA A 89 13.86 -4.15 -4.28
C ALA A 89 12.50 -3.52 -4.61
N CYS A 90 12.50 -2.25 -5.02
CA CYS A 90 11.27 -1.56 -5.42
C CYS A 90 10.62 -2.22 -6.66
N ARG A 91 11.42 -2.64 -7.65
CA ARG A 91 10.90 -3.32 -8.85
C ARG A 91 10.27 -4.67 -8.54
N VAL A 92 10.83 -5.43 -7.60
CA VAL A 92 10.31 -6.75 -7.23
C VAL A 92 9.06 -6.64 -6.34
N ALA A 93 9.00 -5.62 -5.48
CA ALA A 93 7.93 -5.49 -4.50
C ALA A 93 6.74 -4.62 -4.95
N LEU A 94 6.95 -3.64 -5.84
CA LEU A 94 5.97 -2.60 -6.15
C LEU A 94 5.44 -2.64 -7.59
N VAL A 95 6.06 -3.41 -8.50
CA VAL A 95 5.76 -3.50 -9.93
C VAL A 95 5.60 -4.96 -10.33
#